data_AF-A0A7J3F9L9-F1
#
_entry.id   AF-A0A7J3F9L9-F1
#
_cell.length_a   1.000
_cell.length_b   1.000
_cell.length_c   1.000
_cell.angle_alpha   90.00
_cell.angle_beta   90.00
_cell.angle_gamma   90.00
#
_symmetry.space_group_name_H-M   'P 1'
#
loop_
_entity.id
_entity.type
_entity.pdbx_description
1 polymer ?
#
loop_
_entity_poly.entity_id
_entity_poly.type
_entity_poly.pdbx_seq_one_letter_code
_entity_poly.pdbx_strand_id
1 'polypeptide(L)'
;MEHLDSRKIALTSVFAALYYMMSYLPGVPAIGLPQVKIQIEACMASIFGLILGPYLGALATFIGVFAAWAFPPGKADLPGLVFLPSPVINAFITGLICNGRWKRAFVILALLIAAFWILPPAQPIEQNFIVGFIAMWDKILALFLIPPTFSLMRRMAFRSPEMGSAHGDLGREIKKYNWAAILSLLSAVLILINAFMIAVNGDVLKFSFEFQNETYKISFGSKFFVKPPYGYLWPALGIGIFVSMIILHIKPEYSMFCGGAIIALSGLSAIIGGGFIAGLILGVIGGFLIVIKKAQTFKASSMEYLTYFLLAFIGNEADNAWGNTIFAVPAVYEEIFQMPLEFVRLAFLISPYAYFIIRIIQAIIATLIAVPLINNLRSARFGLPSMLIGKD
;
A
#
# COMPACT_ATOMS: atom_id res chain seq x y z
N MET A 1 -17.32 23.08 -13.23
CA MET A 1 -17.23 22.76 -11.78
C MET A 1 -18.65 22.50 -11.33
N GLU A 2 -18.96 21.34 -10.72
CA GLU A 2 -20.24 21.21 -10.01
C GLU A 2 -20.32 22.33 -8.97
N HIS A 3 -21.46 22.99 -8.85
CA HIS A 3 -21.65 24.04 -7.85
C HIS A 3 -21.29 23.52 -6.46
N LEU A 4 -20.38 24.24 -5.78
CA LEU A 4 -20.09 24.03 -4.36
C LEU A 4 -21.35 24.39 -3.59
N ASP A 5 -22.00 23.38 -3.02
CA ASP A 5 -23.17 23.54 -2.16
C ASP A 5 -22.76 23.49 -0.68
N SER A 6 -23.54 24.09 0.20
CA SER A 6 -23.32 24.15 1.66
C SER A 6 -23.07 22.76 2.25
N ARG A 7 -23.74 21.72 1.74
CA ARG A 7 -23.51 20.33 2.15
C ARG A 7 -22.07 19.87 1.87
N LYS A 8 -21.54 20.16 0.68
CA LYS A 8 -20.18 19.76 0.27
C LYS A 8 -19.14 20.48 1.12
N ILE A 9 -19.35 21.77 1.38
CA ILE A 9 -18.48 22.57 2.27
C ILE A 9 -18.47 21.96 3.67
N ALA A 10 -19.64 21.72 4.27
CA ALA A 10 -19.75 21.15 5.61
C ALA A 10 -19.03 19.79 5.71
N LEU A 11 -19.19 18.92 4.72
CA LEU A 11 -18.52 17.62 4.68
C LEU A 11 -17.01 17.76 4.57
N THR A 12 -16.51 18.61 3.66
CA THR A 12 -15.08 18.89 3.55
C THR A 12 -14.51 19.40 4.88
N SER A 13 -15.22 20.29 5.58
CA SER A 13 -14.81 20.79 6.90
C SER A 13 -14.78 19.70 7.98
N VAL A 14 -15.80 18.83 8.04
CA VAL A 14 -15.85 17.72 9.01
C VAL A 14 -14.70 16.73 8.78
N PHE A 15 -14.42 16.39 7.52
CA PHE A 15 -13.32 15.48 7.18
C PHE A 15 -11.95 16.12 7.45
N ALA A 16 -11.79 17.42 7.17
CA ALA A 16 -10.58 18.15 7.53
C ALA A 16 -10.34 18.16 9.06
N ALA A 17 -11.38 18.41 9.84
CA ALA A 17 -11.31 18.35 11.30
C ALA A 17 -10.99 16.93 11.79
N LEU A 18 -11.57 15.90 11.17
CA LEU A 18 -11.25 14.50 11.48
C LEU A 18 -9.77 14.18 11.23
N TYR A 19 -9.20 14.64 10.11
CA TYR A 19 -7.77 14.47 9.84
C TYR A 19 -6.92 15.11 10.93
N TYR A 20 -7.24 16.36 11.27
CA TYR A 20 -6.54 17.08 12.32
C TYR A 20 -6.60 16.33 13.66
N MET A 21 -7.78 15.85 14.07
CA MET A 21 -7.93 15.06 15.30
C MET A 21 -7.11 13.76 15.26
N MET A 22 -7.02 13.11 14.11
CA MET A 22 -6.21 11.89 13.95
C MET A 22 -4.71 12.15 14.02
N SER A 23 -4.26 13.40 13.80
CA SER A 23 -2.84 13.75 13.89
C SER A 23 -2.24 13.65 15.29
N TYR A 24 -3.09 13.56 16.31
CA TYR A 24 -2.67 13.30 17.70
C TYR A 24 -2.24 11.84 17.94
N LEU A 25 -2.49 10.93 16.99
CA LEU A 25 -2.01 9.56 17.09
C LEU A 25 -0.48 9.50 16.93
N PRO A 26 0.20 8.57 17.62
CA PRO A 26 1.64 8.45 17.52
C PRO A 26 2.06 7.98 16.12
N GLY A 27 2.91 8.75 15.45
CA GLY A 27 3.58 8.36 14.22
C GLY A 27 4.85 7.53 14.45
N VAL A 28 5.27 6.77 13.44
CA VAL A 28 6.51 5.99 13.44
C VAL A 28 7.64 6.86 12.88
N PRO A 29 8.82 6.98 13.54
CA PRO A 29 9.91 7.78 12.99
C PRO A 29 10.38 7.24 11.63
N ALA A 30 10.64 8.14 10.70
CA ALA A 30 11.16 7.82 9.38
C ALA A 30 12.61 7.30 9.50
N ILE A 31 12.93 6.20 8.83
CA ILE A 31 14.27 5.61 8.90
C ILE A 31 15.25 6.54 8.19
N GLY A 32 16.31 6.93 8.89
CA GLY A 32 17.30 7.91 8.42
C GLY A 32 16.89 9.37 8.62
N LEU A 33 15.65 9.64 9.07
CA LEU A 33 15.12 10.99 9.29
C LEU A 33 14.40 11.08 10.65
N PRO A 34 15.13 11.22 11.77
CA PRO A 34 14.52 11.25 13.10
C PRO A 34 13.56 12.44 13.32
N GLN A 35 13.69 13.48 12.50
CA GLN A 35 12.83 14.68 12.52
C GLN A 35 11.48 14.44 11.84
N VAL A 36 11.36 13.44 10.96
CA VAL A 36 10.15 13.15 10.19
C VAL A 36 9.46 11.92 10.77
N LYS A 37 8.14 12.00 10.92
CA LYS A 37 7.32 10.87 11.38
C LYS A 37 6.37 10.44 10.28
N ILE A 38 6.34 9.13 10.02
CA ILE A 38 5.31 8.50 9.22
C ILE A 38 4.06 8.37 10.08
N GLN A 39 3.14 9.26 9.78
CA GLN A 39 1.86 9.43 10.42
C GLN A 39 0.90 8.30 10.04
N ILE A 40 0.28 7.67 11.03
CA ILE A 40 -0.71 6.60 10.79
C ILE A 40 -1.96 7.20 10.15
N GLU A 41 -2.31 8.43 10.49
CA GLU A 41 -3.43 9.20 9.94
C GLU A 41 -3.34 9.41 8.42
N ALA A 42 -2.15 9.28 7.81
CA ALA A 42 -2.00 9.34 6.36
C ALA A 42 -2.84 8.26 5.64
N CYS A 43 -3.17 7.15 6.32
CA CYS A 43 -4.06 6.12 5.77
C CYS A 43 -5.52 6.62 5.58
N MET A 44 -5.93 7.68 6.29
CA MET A 44 -7.26 8.28 6.16
C MET A 44 -7.41 9.07 4.85
N ALA A 45 -6.31 9.56 4.28
CA ALA A 45 -6.35 10.30 3.02
C ALA A 45 -6.99 9.49 1.89
N SER A 46 -6.69 8.19 1.81
CA SER A 46 -7.33 7.29 0.85
C SER A 46 -8.84 7.19 1.08
N ILE A 47 -9.28 7.10 2.34
CA ILE A 47 -10.71 7.06 2.71
C ILE A 47 -11.41 8.36 2.29
N PHE A 48 -10.73 9.50 2.45
CA PHE A 48 -11.29 10.80 2.11
C PHE A 48 -11.47 10.95 0.61
N GLY A 49 -10.44 10.57 -0.17
CA GLY A 49 -10.52 10.49 -1.62
C GLY A 49 -11.61 9.54 -2.10
N LEU A 50 -11.79 8.42 -1.42
CA LEU A 50 -12.82 7.44 -1.72
C LEU A 50 -14.24 7.99 -1.48
N ILE A 51 -14.48 8.69 -0.37
CA ILE A 51 -15.83 9.15 0.02
C ILE A 51 -16.21 10.47 -0.67
N LEU A 52 -15.30 11.44 -0.67
CA LEU A 52 -15.55 12.80 -1.16
C LEU A 52 -15.16 12.99 -2.63
N GLY A 53 -14.48 12.01 -3.22
CA GLY A 53 -13.91 12.10 -4.56
C GLY A 53 -12.59 12.87 -4.59
N PRO A 54 -12.01 13.08 -5.79
CA PRO A 54 -10.62 13.53 -5.94
C PRO A 54 -10.43 14.95 -5.40
N TYR A 55 -11.31 15.88 -5.75
CA TYR A 55 -11.10 17.30 -5.44
C TYR A 55 -11.48 17.64 -3.99
N LEU A 56 -12.67 17.25 -3.54
CA LEU A 56 -13.12 17.53 -2.17
C LEU A 56 -12.36 16.70 -1.13
N GLY A 57 -11.98 15.46 -1.47
CA GLY A 57 -11.12 14.63 -0.64
C GLY A 57 -9.72 15.24 -0.50
N ALA A 58 -9.09 15.63 -1.62
CA ALA A 58 -7.80 16.32 -1.58
C ALA A 58 -7.86 17.65 -0.81
N LEU A 59 -8.93 18.44 -0.98
CA LEU A 59 -9.11 19.69 -0.24
C LEU A 59 -9.30 19.46 1.26
N ALA A 60 -10.12 18.48 1.66
CA ALA A 60 -10.31 18.12 3.07
C ALA A 60 -8.98 17.67 3.70
N THR A 61 -8.24 16.82 2.99
CA THR A 61 -6.92 16.37 3.43
C THR A 61 -5.93 17.53 3.52
N PHE A 62 -5.92 18.45 2.55
CA PHE A 62 -5.03 19.62 2.55
C PHE A 62 -5.29 20.52 3.75
N ILE A 63 -6.55 20.88 4.02
CA ILE A 63 -6.91 21.71 5.18
C ILE A 63 -6.55 20.98 6.48
N GLY A 64 -6.84 19.67 6.56
CA GLY A 64 -6.54 18.84 7.71
C GLY A 64 -5.05 18.71 8.02
N VAL A 65 -4.23 18.40 7.02
CA VAL A 65 -2.77 18.28 7.17
C VAL A 65 -2.12 19.64 7.42
N PHE A 66 -2.62 20.71 6.79
CA PHE A 66 -2.15 22.06 7.06
C PHE A 66 -2.44 22.48 8.51
N ALA A 67 -3.65 22.19 9.02
CA ALA A 67 -3.99 22.42 10.42
C ALA A 67 -3.11 21.58 11.36
N ALA A 68 -2.86 20.31 11.03
CA ALA A 68 -1.99 19.43 11.80
C ALA A 68 -0.53 19.88 11.84
N TRP A 69 -0.07 20.56 10.78
CA TRP A 69 1.26 21.19 10.74
C TRP A 69 1.30 22.51 11.51
N ALA A 70 0.27 23.35 11.38
CA ALA A 70 0.21 24.70 11.95
C ALA A 70 -0.11 24.71 13.45
N PHE A 71 -0.88 23.75 13.94
CA PHE A 71 -1.31 23.63 15.34
C PHE A 71 -0.74 22.38 16.00
N PRO A 72 -0.71 22.29 17.35
CA PRO A 72 -0.32 21.07 18.04
C PRO A 72 -1.10 19.86 17.49
N PRO A 73 -0.46 18.70 17.29
CA PRO A 73 0.91 18.34 17.69
C PRO A 73 2.03 18.83 16.75
N GLY A 74 1.70 19.53 15.66
CA GLY A 74 2.65 20.12 14.74
C GLY A 74 3.51 21.23 15.35
N LYS A 75 4.60 21.56 14.66
CA LYS A 75 5.58 22.58 15.08
C LYS A 75 5.73 23.71 14.05
N ALA A 76 4.93 23.72 12.99
CA ALA A 76 5.04 24.64 11.87
C ALA A 76 6.48 24.73 11.29
N ASP A 77 7.15 23.59 11.16
CA ASP A 77 8.54 23.50 10.73
C ASP A 77 8.69 23.33 9.20
N LEU A 78 9.84 23.75 8.66
CA LEU A 78 10.15 23.63 7.23
C LEU A 78 10.18 22.17 6.73
N PRO A 79 10.75 21.19 7.46
CA PRO A 79 10.66 19.78 7.11
C PRO A 79 9.20 19.32 6.90
N GLY A 80 8.29 19.61 7.84
CA GLY A 80 6.89 19.22 7.70
C GLY A 80 6.19 19.88 6.51
N LEU A 81 6.54 21.13 6.20
CA LEU A 81 5.90 21.91 5.14
C LEU A 81 6.08 21.29 3.74
N VAL A 82 7.29 20.81 3.41
CA VAL A 82 7.58 20.25 2.07
C VAL A 82 6.87 18.92 1.82
N PHE A 83 6.49 18.20 2.88
CA PHE A 83 5.75 16.94 2.80
C PHE A 83 4.22 17.12 2.89
N LEU A 84 3.68 18.34 3.09
CA LEU A 84 2.22 18.55 3.11
C LEU A 84 1.48 18.00 1.87
N PRO A 85 2.03 18.06 0.63
CA PRO A 85 1.33 17.52 -0.53
C PRO A 85 1.19 15.98 -0.54
N SER A 86 1.99 15.25 0.24
CA SER A 86 1.97 13.78 0.27
C SER A 86 0.56 13.20 0.50
N PRO A 87 -0.10 13.45 1.65
CA PRO A 87 -1.44 12.93 1.89
C PRO A 87 -2.49 13.51 0.93
N VAL A 88 -2.29 14.73 0.41
CA VAL A 88 -3.18 15.34 -0.57
C VAL A 88 -3.18 14.56 -1.89
N ILE A 89 -2.00 14.17 -2.37
CA ILE A 89 -1.82 13.36 -3.59
C ILE A 89 -2.45 11.99 -3.41
N ASN A 90 -2.32 11.37 -2.23
CA ASN A 90 -3.00 10.11 -1.90
C ASN A 90 -4.51 10.22 -2.08
N ALA A 91 -5.14 11.21 -1.43
CA ALA A 91 -6.59 11.43 -1.54
C ALA A 91 -7.00 11.74 -2.99
N PHE A 92 -6.21 12.53 -3.71
CA PHE A 92 -6.47 12.88 -5.10
C PHE A 92 -6.44 11.66 -6.02
N ILE A 93 -5.37 10.85 -5.96
CA ILE A 93 -5.23 9.65 -6.80
C ILE A 93 -6.31 8.63 -6.48
N THR A 94 -6.58 8.38 -5.20
CA THR A 94 -7.63 7.46 -4.77
C THR A 94 -8.99 7.90 -5.32
N GLY A 95 -9.33 9.18 -5.14
CA GLY A 95 -10.58 9.74 -5.67
C GLY A 95 -10.67 9.74 -7.20
N LEU A 96 -9.55 9.92 -7.91
CA LEU A 96 -9.53 9.84 -9.37
C LEU A 96 -9.88 8.43 -9.86
N ILE A 97 -9.33 7.40 -9.21
CA ILE A 97 -9.64 6.00 -9.55
C ILE A 97 -11.11 5.70 -9.24
N CYS A 98 -11.60 6.11 -8.07
CA CYS A 98 -13.01 5.94 -7.68
C CYS A 98 -14.00 6.67 -8.61
N ASN A 99 -13.60 7.80 -9.18
CA ASN A 99 -14.41 8.55 -10.16
C ASN A 99 -14.18 8.11 -11.61
N GLY A 100 -13.47 7.02 -11.85
CA GLY A 100 -13.30 6.45 -13.20
C GLY A 100 -12.23 7.08 -14.05
N ARG A 101 -11.51 8.06 -13.49
CA ARG A 101 -10.42 8.76 -14.14
C ARG A 101 -9.08 8.07 -13.87
N TRP A 102 -9.06 6.74 -13.87
CA TRP A 102 -7.88 5.93 -13.54
C TRP A 102 -6.68 6.22 -14.46
N LYS A 103 -6.92 6.58 -15.73
CA LYS A 103 -5.85 6.99 -16.65
C LYS A 103 -5.11 8.24 -16.16
N ARG A 104 -5.84 9.21 -15.57
CA ARG A 104 -5.22 10.42 -15.00
C ARG A 104 -4.42 10.08 -13.75
N ALA A 105 -4.96 9.23 -12.87
CA ALA A 105 -4.25 8.71 -11.72
C ALA A 105 -2.94 8.00 -12.12
N PHE A 106 -3.01 7.14 -13.15
CA PHE A 106 -1.86 6.44 -13.71
C PHE A 106 -0.80 7.41 -14.22
N VAL A 107 -1.18 8.40 -15.04
CA VAL A 107 -0.24 9.40 -15.56
C VAL A 107 0.41 10.20 -14.44
N ILE A 108 -0.35 10.65 -13.44
CA ILE A 108 0.20 11.43 -12.32
C ILE A 108 1.23 10.59 -11.55
N LEU A 109 0.91 9.34 -11.19
CA LEU A 109 1.84 8.48 -10.48
C LEU A 109 3.08 8.15 -11.32
N ALA A 110 2.90 7.90 -12.62
CA ALA A 110 4.02 7.68 -13.55
C ALA A 110 4.94 8.90 -13.65
N LEU A 111 4.38 10.11 -13.68
CA LEU A 111 5.15 11.35 -13.70
C LEU A 111 5.93 11.57 -12.39
N LEU A 112 5.34 11.26 -11.24
CA LEU A 112 6.06 11.31 -9.95
C LEU A 112 7.22 10.34 -9.91
N ILE A 113 7.01 9.10 -10.38
CA ILE A 113 8.09 8.11 -10.49
C ILE A 113 9.19 8.61 -11.43
N ALA A 114 8.83 9.10 -12.62
CA ALA A 114 9.79 9.63 -13.59
C ALA A 114 10.56 10.85 -13.07
N ALA A 115 9.90 11.73 -12.31
CA ALA A 115 10.51 12.91 -11.71
C ALA A 115 11.62 12.55 -10.72
N PHE A 116 11.53 11.43 -10.01
CA PHE A 116 12.62 10.99 -9.15
C PHE A 116 13.85 10.52 -9.92
N TRP A 117 13.66 9.87 -11.06
CA TRP A 117 14.77 9.37 -11.87
C TRP A 117 15.65 10.48 -12.45
N ILE A 118 15.13 11.71 -12.59
CA ILE A 118 15.93 12.86 -13.04
C ILE A 118 16.66 13.58 -11.90
N LEU A 119 16.47 13.17 -10.64
CA LEU A 119 17.06 13.83 -9.47
C LEU A 119 18.40 13.19 -9.04
N PRO A 120 19.26 13.95 -8.33
CA PRO A 120 20.63 13.52 -8.00
C PRO A 120 20.79 12.16 -7.32
N PRO A 121 19.88 11.68 -6.44
CA PRO A 121 20.02 10.36 -5.84
C PRO A 121 20.03 9.22 -6.86
N ALA A 122 19.36 9.38 -8.01
CA ALA A 122 19.31 8.40 -9.09
C ALA A 122 20.34 8.68 -10.21
N GLN A 123 21.09 9.78 -10.14
CA GLN A 123 22.01 10.23 -11.18
C GLN A 123 23.48 10.13 -10.74
N PRO A 124 24.43 9.85 -11.66
CA PRO A 124 24.20 9.33 -13.01
C PRO A 124 23.58 7.92 -12.95
N ILE A 125 22.67 7.61 -13.89
CA ILE A 125 21.85 6.38 -13.85
C ILE A 125 22.73 5.14 -13.88
N GLU A 126 23.83 5.18 -14.63
CA GLU A 126 24.77 4.07 -14.76
C GLU A 126 25.31 3.64 -13.40
N GLN A 127 25.62 4.59 -12.52
CA GLN A 127 26.20 4.27 -11.20
C GLN A 127 25.12 4.05 -10.13
N ASN A 128 23.99 4.75 -10.25
CA ASN A 128 23.00 4.86 -9.17
C ASN A 128 21.65 4.21 -9.52
N PHE A 129 21.58 3.39 -10.58
CA PHE A 129 20.36 2.68 -10.98
C PHE A 129 19.74 1.89 -9.82
N ILE A 130 20.57 1.23 -9.01
CA ILE A 130 20.11 0.41 -7.87
C ILE A 130 19.40 1.28 -6.82
N VAL A 131 19.91 2.49 -6.54
CA VAL A 131 19.26 3.45 -5.64
C VAL A 131 17.91 3.87 -6.21
N GLY A 132 17.89 4.22 -7.50
CA GLY A 132 16.71 4.54 -8.28
C GLY A 132 15.61 3.47 -8.17
N PHE A 133 15.98 2.23 -8.45
CA PHE A 133 15.09 1.08 -8.46
C PHE A 133 14.56 0.75 -7.06
N ILE A 134 15.44 0.68 -6.05
CA ILE A 134 15.03 0.35 -4.68
C ILE A 134 14.13 1.44 -4.09
N ALA A 135 14.35 2.72 -4.43
CA ALA A 135 13.48 3.80 -3.99
C ALA A 135 12.07 3.76 -4.61
N MET A 136 11.90 3.11 -5.76
CA MET A 136 10.71 3.24 -6.61
C MET A 136 9.94 1.94 -6.89
N TRP A 137 10.47 0.75 -6.59
CA TRP A 137 9.88 -0.53 -7.01
C TRP A 137 8.43 -0.74 -6.50
N ASP A 138 8.12 -0.32 -5.29
CA ASP A 138 6.80 -0.40 -4.66
C ASP A 138 5.80 0.59 -5.27
N LYS A 139 6.24 1.78 -5.68
CA LYS A 139 5.41 2.73 -6.44
C LYS A 139 5.16 2.25 -7.86
N ILE A 140 6.15 1.62 -8.49
CA ILE A 140 6.01 0.95 -9.79
C ILE A 140 4.97 -0.18 -9.66
N LEU A 141 5.03 -0.98 -8.60
CA LEU A 141 4.01 -1.99 -8.31
C LEU A 141 2.62 -1.35 -8.17
N ALA A 142 2.47 -0.27 -7.38
CA ALA A 142 1.20 0.44 -7.25
C ALA A 142 0.68 0.97 -8.60
N LEU A 143 1.56 1.52 -9.44
CA LEU A 143 1.22 1.97 -10.79
C LEU A 143 0.62 0.84 -11.63
N PHE A 144 1.23 -0.34 -11.62
CA PHE A 144 0.71 -1.53 -12.30
C PHE A 144 -0.58 -2.08 -11.70
N LEU A 145 -0.85 -1.82 -10.40
CA LEU A 145 -2.09 -2.21 -9.74
C LEU A 145 -3.27 -1.29 -10.06
N ILE A 146 -3.07 -0.10 -10.63
CA ILE A 146 -4.17 0.82 -10.97
C ILE A 146 -5.17 0.19 -11.97
N PRO A 147 -4.76 -0.31 -13.16
CA PRO A 147 -5.69 -0.91 -14.11
C PRO A 147 -6.49 -2.13 -13.59
N PRO A 148 -5.88 -3.13 -12.91
CA PRO A 148 -6.64 -4.26 -12.38
C PRO A 148 -7.56 -3.86 -11.23
N THR A 149 -7.16 -2.90 -10.38
CA THR A 149 -8.02 -2.36 -9.31
C THR A 149 -9.25 -1.69 -9.90
N PHE A 150 -9.07 -0.84 -10.91
CA PHE A 150 -10.19 -0.22 -11.62
C PHE A 150 -11.11 -1.26 -12.29
N SER A 151 -10.53 -2.28 -12.92
CA SER A 151 -11.29 -3.37 -13.55
C SER A 151 -12.12 -4.15 -12.53
N LEU A 152 -11.57 -4.38 -11.33
CA LEU A 152 -12.24 -5.02 -10.23
C LEU A 152 -13.40 -4.16 -9.70
N MET A 153 -13.18 -2.85 -9.51
CA MET A 153 -14.24 -1.90 -9.13
C MET A 153 -15.41 -1.92 -10.11
N ARG A 154 -15.10 -1.84 -11.41
CA ARG A 154 -16.11 -1.87 -12.47
C ARG A 154 -16.96 -3.14 -12.37
N ARG A 155 -16.35 -4.32 -12.17
CA ARG A 155 -17.09 -5.59 -12.02
C ARG A 155 -18.02 -5.62 -10.81
N MET A 156 -17.68 -4.93 -9.72
CA MET A 156 -18.56 -4.84 -8.55
C MET A 156 -19.71 -3.87 -8.78
N ALA A 157 -19.46 -2.74 -9.43
CA ALA A 157 -20.49 -1.77 -9.82
C ALA A 157 -21.57 -2.41 -10.71
N PHE A 158 -21.16 -3.16 -11.74
CA PHE A 158 -22.07 -3.85 -12.67
C PHE A 158 -22.89 -4.98 -12.03
N ARG A 159 -22.50 -5.51 -10.86
CA ARG A 159 -23.27 -6.54 -10.14
C ARG A 159 -24.36 -5.98 -9.22
N SER A 160 -24.47 -4.65 -9.09
CA SER A 160 -25.39 -3.99 -8.15
C SER A 160 -26.74 -3.47 -8.69
N PRO A 161 -27.22 -3.75 -9.91
CA PRO A 161 -28.62 -3.47 -10.24
C PRO A 161 -29.48 -4.74 -10.09
N GLU A 162 -30.47 -4.66 -9.20
CA GLU A 162 -31.62 -5.59 -9.09
C GLU A 162 -31.38 -6.98 -8.47
N MET A 163 -31.45 -7.05 -7.14
CA MET A 163 -32.02 -8.23 -6.47
C MET A 163 -33.22 -7.80 -5.62
N GLY A 164 -34.24 -7.31 -6.31
CA GLY A 164 -35.61 -7.59 -5.92
C GLY A 164 -35.94 -9.00 -6.40
N SER A 165 -36.35 -9.86 -5.46
CA SER A 165 -37.11 -11.11 -5.64
C SER A 165 -36.98 -11.93 -6.94
N ALA A 166 -36.62 -13.20 -6.75
CA ALA A 166 -36.93 -14.37 -7.60
C ALA A 166 -35.96 -14.73 -8.75
N HIS A 167 -34.89 -15.46 -8.39
CA HIS A 167 -34.44 -16.69 -9.09
C HIS A 167 -33.42 -17.36 -8.16
N GLY A 168 -33.64 -18.56 -7.65
CA GLY A 168 -33.87 -19.75 -8.46
C GLY A 168 -32.52 -20.44 -8.67
N ASP A 169 -32.04 -21.06 -7.59
CA ASP A 169 -31.08 -22.17 -7.42
C ASP A 169 -30.16 -22.71 -8.56
N LEU A 170 -29.78 -21.94 -9.57
CA LEU A 170 -29.02 -22.46 -10.72
C LEU A 170 -27.67 -21.76 -10.95
N GLY A 171 -26.84 -21.69 -9.91
CA GLY A 171 -25.48 -21.18 -10.03
C GLY A 171 -24.58 -21.44 -8.82
N ARG A 172 -24.96 -22.38 -7.95
CA ARG A 172 -24.29 -22.67 -6.68
C ARG A 172 -23.24 -23.78 -6.80
N GLU A 173 -22.55 -23.88 -7.92
CA GLU A 173 -21.51 -24.91 -8.17
C GLU A 173 -20.26 -24.38 -8.90
N ILE A 174 -19.99 -23.07 -8.87
CA ILE A 174 -18.58 -22.64 -8.95
C ILE A 174 -18.02 -22.89 -7.56
N LYS A 175 -17.38 -24.06 -7.39
CA LYS A 175 -16.52 -24.41 -6.25
C LYS A 175 -15.80 -23.14 -5.81
N LYS A 176 -16.19 -22.61 -4.65
CA LYS A 176 -15.78 -21.29 -4.16
C LYS A 176 -14.28 -21.39 -3.85
N TYR A 177 -13.44 -21.22 -4.87
CA TYR A 177 -11.99 -21.22 -4.72
C TYR A 177 -11.66 -20.26 -3.60
N ASN A 178 -11.11 -20.79 -2.51
CA ASN A 178 -10.70 -19.98 -1.38
C ASN A 178 -9.43 -19.24 -1.83
N TRP A 179 -9.61 -18.16 -2.58
CA TRP A 179 -8.51 -17.36 -3.14
C TRP A 179 -7.48 -17.03 -2.07
N ALA A 180 -7.92 -16.76 -0.84
CA ALA A 180 -7.05 -16.53 0.30
C ALA A 180 -6.11 -17.72 0.58
N ALA A 181 -6.62 -18.95 0.49
CA ALA A 181 -5.84 -20.18 0.61
C ALA A 181 -4.87 -20.38 -0.57
N ILE A 182 -5.33 -20.10 -1.80
CA ILE A 182 -4.50 -20.24 -3.01
C ILE A 182 -3.34 -19.26 -2.97
N LEU A 183 -3.60 -18.00 -2.65
CA LEU A 183 -2.59 -16.94 -2.56
C LEU A 183 -1.58 -17.26 -1.44
N SER A 184 -2.05 -17.70 -0.27
CA SER A 184 -1.17 -18.10 0.85
C SER A 184 -0.34 -19.34 0.52
N LEU A 185 -0.89 -20.30 -0.23
CA LEU A 185 -0.16 -21.49 -0.67
C LEU A 185 0.91 -21.16 -1.70
N LEU A 186 0.57 -20.35 -2.71
CA LEU A 186 1.55 -19.86 -3.70
C LEU A 186 2.66 -19.07 -3.03
N SER A 187 2.32 -18.24 -2.04
CA SER A 187 3.28 -17.54 -1.19
C SER A 187 4.25 -18.50 -0.48
N ALA A 188 3.71 -19.51 0.21
CA ALA A 188 4.52 -20.51 0.89
C ALA A 188 5.50 -21.20 -0.06
N VAL A 189 5.02 -21.63 -1.23
CA VAL A 189 5.85 -22.30 -2.25
C VAL A 189 6.96 -21.39 -2.76
N LEU A 190 6.64 -20.14 -3.11
CA LEU A 190 7.64 -19.19 -3.60
C LEU A 190 8.71 -18.86 -2.54
N ILE A 191 8.29 -18.70 -1.29
CA ILE A 191 9.21 -18.46 -0.16
C ILE A 191 10.08 -19.70 0.09
N LEU A 192 9.51 -20.91 0.02
CA LEU A 192 10.26 -22.16 0.18
C LEU A 192 11.29 -22.36 -0.92
N ILE A 193 10.91 -22.16 -2.18
CA ILE A 193 11.83 -22.30 -3.33
C ILE A 193 13.01 -21.36 -3.15
N ASN A 194 12.75 -20.09 -2.83
CA ASN A 194 13.82 -19.12 -2.66
C ASN A 194 14.68 -19.42 -1.42
N ALA A 195 14.07 -19.75 -0.28
CA ALA A 195 14.81 -20.14 0.92
C ALA A 195 15.70 -21.38 0.70
N PHE A 196 15.21 -22.36 -0.06
CA PHE A 196 15.98 -23.54 -0.45
C PHE A 196 17.15 -23.17 -1.38
N MET A 197 16.91 -22.31 -2.38
CA MET A 197 17.98 -21.83 -3.26
C MET A 197 19.08 -21.11 -2.49
N ILE A 198 18.70 -20.26 -1.52
CA ILE A 198 19.63 -19.56 -0.62
C ILE A 198 20.44 -20.57 0.21
N ALA A 199 19.77 -21.58 0.79
CA ALA A 199 20.42 -22.58 1.65
C ALA A 199 21.38 -23.49 0.89
N VAL A 200 21.04 -23.91 -0.33
CA VAL A 200 21.86 -24.85 -1.13
C VAL A 200 22.99 -24.13 -1.85
N ASN A 201 22.69 -23.01 -2.50
CA ASN A 201 23.68 -22.33 -3.36
C ASN A 201 24.52 -21.32 -2.58
N GLY A 202 24.17 -21.01 -1.33
CA GLY A 202 24.81 -19.96 -0.53
C GLY A 202 24.70 -18.57 -1.17
N ASP A 203 23.88 -18.47 -2.22
CA ASP A 203 23.73 -17.33 -3.09
C ASP A 203 22.27 -16.94 -3.09
N VAL A 204 22.01 -15.67 -2.82
CA VAL A 204 20.68 -15.13 -3.02
C VAL A 204 20.38 -15.08 -4.50
N LEU A 205 19.11 -15.20 -4.87
CA LEU A 205 18.63 -14.92 -6.22
C LEU A 205 19.16 -13.55 -6.67
N LYS A 206 20.18 -13.60 -7.54
CA LYS A 206 20.79 -12.43 -8.17
C LYS A 206 20.02 -12.18 -9.44
N PHE A 207 19.21 -11.13 -9.45
CA PHE A 207 18.71 -10.61 -10.71
C PHE A 207 19.87 -9.92 -11.40
N SER A 208 20.37 -10.58 -12.44
CA SER A 208 21.42 -10.05 -13.29
C SER A 208 20.74 -9.52 -14.54
N PHE A 209 20.86 -8.24 -14.81
CA PHE A 209 20.45 -7.67 -16.09
C PHE A 209 21.65 -6.94 -16.69
N GLU A 210 21.80 -7.10 -18.01
CA GLU A 210 22.82 -6.37 -18.76
C GLU A 210 22.21 -5.05 -19.22
N PHE A 211 22.88 -3.95 -18.86
CA PHE A 211 22.55 -2.63 -19.35
C PHE A 211 23.85 -1.94 -19.73
N GLN A 212 23.94 -1.47 -20.99
CA GLN A 212 25.13 -0.82 -21.53
C GLN A 212 26.44 -1.61 -21.34
N ASN A 213 26.43 -2.93 -21.61
CA ASN A 213 27.57 -3.84 -21.44
C ASN A 213 28.09 -4.00 -19.99
N GLU A 214 27.39 -3.48 -18.99
CA GLU A 214 27.65 -3.78 -17.58
C GLU A 214 26.57 -4.73 -17.02
N THR A 215 27.02 -5.74 -16.27
CA THR A 215 26.13 -6.68 -15.59
C THR A 215 25.80 -6.16 -14.19
N TYR A 216 24.59 -5.61 -14.02
CA TYR A 216 24.10 -5.19 -12.72
C TYR A 216 23.52 -6.39 -11.98
N LYS A 217 24.04 -6.68 -10.79
CA LYS A 217 23.58 -7.79 -9.94
C LYS A 217 22.82 -7.24 -8.74
N ILE A 218 21.50 -7.32 -8.78
CA ILE A 218 20.65 -7.03 -7.62
C ILE A 218 20.54 -8.32 -6.81
N SER A 219 21.15 -8.31 -5.63
CA SER A 219 20.98 -9.35 -4.61
C SER A 219 20.03 -8.81 -3.55
N PHE A 220 18.91 -9.49 -3.34
CA PHE A 220 18.04 -9.19 -2.20
C PHE A 220 18.59 -9.85 -0.94
N GLY A 221 18.54 -9.19 0.22
CA GLY A 221 19.01 -9.78 1.49
C GLY A 221 20.51 -9.59 1.79
N SER A 222 20.84 -9.59 3.08
CA SER A 222 22.22 -9.44 3.54
C SER A 222 22.96 -10.77 3.51
N LYS A 223 24.20 -10.76 2.98
CA LYS A 223 25.11 -11.92 2.99
C LYS A 223 25.32 -12.50 4.39
N PHE A 224 25.14 -11.70 5.43
CA PHE A 224 25.24 -12.13 6.82
C PHE A 224 24.17 -13.17 7.19
N PHE A 225 22.93 -12.96 6.72
CA PHE A 225 21.80 -13.83 7.02
C PHE A 225 21.71 -15.06 6.10
N VAL A 226 22.39 -15.02 4.96
CA VAL A 226 22.32 -16.05 3.92
C VAL A 226 23.31 -17.19 4.16
N LYS A 227 24.43 -16.93 4.83
CA LYS A 227 25.45 -17.94 5.09
C LYS A 227 24.99 -18.97 6.14
N PRO A 228 25.43 -20.23 6.03
CA PRO A 228 25.29 -21.20 7.10
C PRO A 228 25.83 -20.66 8.44
N PRO A 229 25.16 -20.95 9.57
CA PRO A 229 24.00 -21.83 9.72
C PRO A 229 22.64 -21.16 9.46
N TYR A 230 22.59 -19.83 9.37
CA TYR A 230 21.34 -19.06 9.31
C TYR A 230 20.53 -19.33 8.05
N GLY A 231 21.19 -19.64 6.93
CA GLY A 231 20.55 -20.05 5.67
C GLY A 231 19.49 -21.15 5.81
N TYR A 232 19.71 -22.11 6.72
CA TYR A 232 18.82 -23.25 6.96
C TYR A 232 17.61 -22.93 7.83
N LEU A 233 17.59 -21.77 8.50
CA LEU A 233 16.44 -21.32 9.28
C LEU A 233 15.34 -20.74 8.37
N TRP A 234 15.66 -20.35 7.14
CA TRP A 234 14.71 -19.66 6.25
C TRP A 234 13.60 -20.52 5.67
N PRO A 235 13.82 -21.81 5.33
CA PRO A 235 12.75 -22.71 4.99
C PRO A 235 11.67 -22.79 6.08
N ALA A 236 12.00 -22.53 7.34
CA ALA A 236 11.03 -22.51 8.44
C ALA A 236 9.93 -21.45 8.25
N LEU A 237 10.20 -20.33 7.56
CA LEU A 237 9.17 -19.33 7.26
C LEU A 237 8.14 -19.86 6.28
N GLY A 238 8.60 -20.47 5.19
CA GLY A 238 7.73 -21.08 4.19
C GLY A 238 6.96 -22.28 4.76
N ILE A 239 7.62 -23.12 5.57
CA ILE A 239 6.98 -24.21 6.32
C ILE A 239 5.94 -23.64 7.28
N GLY A 240 6.24 -22.56 8.00
CA GLY A 240 5.32 -21.92 8.93
C GLY A 240 4.04 -21.41 8.24
N ILE A 241 4.17 -20.81 7.05
CA ILE A 241 3.02 -20.39 6.22
C ILE A 241 2.21 -21.62 5.79
N PHE A 242 2.88 -22.69 5.34
CA PHE A 242 2.24 -23.93 4.92
C PHE A 242 1.51 -24.64 6.07
N VAL A 243 2.13 -24.71 7.26
CA VAL A 243 1.53 -25.27 8.48
C VAL A 243 0.33 -24.42 8.91
N SER A 244 0.45 -23.09 8.90
CA SER A 244 -0.67 -22.18 9.18
C SER A 244 -1.84 -22.43 8.22
N MET A 245 -1.55 -22.72 6.95
CA MET A 245 -2.53 -23.09 5.93
C MET A 245 -3.19 -24.46 6.20
N ILE A 246 -2.44 -25.47 6.64
CA ILE A 246 -2.99 -26.77 7.04
C ILE A 246 -3.89 -26.62 8.28
N ILE A 247 -3.41 -25.90 9.30
CA ILE A 247 -4.19 -25.63 10.52
C ILE A 247 -5.49 -24.91 10.15
N LEU A 248 -5.44 -23.94 9.24
CA LEU A 248 -6.63 -23.25 8.75
C LEU A 248 -7.64 -24.21 8.09
N HIS A 249 -7.15 -25.21 7.35
CA HIS A 249 -8.00 -26.19 6.69
C HIS A 249 -8.65 -27.16 7.68
N ILE A 250 -7.92 -27.58 8.72
CA ILE A 250 -8.40 -28.52 9.75
C ILE A 250 -9.28 -27.80 10.78
N LYS A 251 -8.84 -26.63 11.25
CA LYS A 251 -9.46 -25.86 12.34
C LYS A 251 -9.69 -24.41 11.90
N PRO A 252 -10.76 -24.12 11.15
CA PRO A 252 -11.06 -22.77 10.64
C PRO A 252 -11.30 -21.75 11.76
N GLU A 253 -11.56 -22.21 13.00
CA GLU A 253 -11.62 -21.37 14.19
C GLU A 253 -10.32 -20.60 14.49
N TYR A 254 -9.16 -21.07 14.05
CA TYR A 254 -7.88 -20.36 14.22
C TYR A 254 -7.56 -19.40 13.06
N SER A 255 -8.51 -19.09 12.19
CA SER A 255 -8.27 -18.26 11.00
C SER A 255 -7.67 -16.88 11.29
N MET A 256 -8.08 -16.21 12.37
CA MET A 256 -7.48 -14.92 12.75
C MET A 256 -5.99 -15.07 13.09
N PHE A 257 -5.65 -16.08 13.90
CA PHE A 257 -4.27 -16.37 14.29
C PHE A 257 -3.43 -16.85 13.10
N CYS A 258 -3.94 -17.82 12.32
CA CYS A 258 -3.23 -18.37 11.16
C CYS A 258 -3.06 -17.32 10.05
N GLY A 259 -4.09 -16.51 9.79
CA GLY A 259 -3.99 -15.41 8.84
C GLY A 259 -2.98 -14.35 9.28
N GLY A 260 -2.98 -13.98 10.57
CA GLY A 260 -1.96 -13.10 11.15
C GLY A 260 -0.54 -13.67 11.06
N ALA A 261 -0.37 -14.96 11.34
CA ALA A 261 0.89 -15.67 11.21
C ALA A 261 1.38 -15.68 9.75
N ILE A 262 0.49 -15.95 8.79
CA ILE A 262 0.82 -15.89 7.35
C ILE A 262 1.32 -14.48 6.97
N ILE A 263 0.65 -13.41 7.41
CA ILE A 263 1.08 -12.03 7.15
C ILE A 263 2.46 -11.78 7.76
N ALA A 264 2.66 -12.13 9.03
CA ALA A 264 3.91 -11.89 9.75
C ALA A 264 5.10 -12.65 9.13
N LEU A 265 4.92 -13.94 8.83
CA LEU A 265 5.96 -14.78 8.21
C LEU A 265 6.27 -14.32 6.79
N SER A 266 5.25 -13.92 6.03
CA SER A 266 5.45 -13.36 4.68
C SER A 266 6.18 -12.03 4.72
N GLY A 267 5.86 -11.16 5.67
CA GLY A 267 6.58 -9.89 5.89
C GLY A 267 8.03 -10.12 6.30
N LEU A 268 8.28 -11.04 7.24
CA LEU A 268 9.63 -11.35 7.70
C LEU A 268 10.50 -11.87 6.54
N SER A 269 9.91 -12.63 5.62
CA SER A 269 10.63 -13.16 4.45
C SER A 269 11.31 -12.07 3.59
N ALA A 270 10.77 -10.85 3.53
CA ALA A 270 11.40 -9.75 2.78
C ALA A 270 12.71 -9.25 3.40
N ILE A 271 12.81 -9.20 4.73
CA ILE A 271 14.02 -8.72 5.43
C ILE A 271 15.24 -9.57 5.08
N ILE A 272 15.00 -10.83 4.75
CA ILE A 272 16.03 -11.87 4.61
C ILE A 272 16.51 -11.98 3.16
N GLY A 273 15.85 -11.30 2.20
CA GLY A 273 16.03 -11.57 0.77
C GLY A 273 15.50 -12.94 0.32
N GLY A 274 14.88 -13.69 1.26
CA GLY A 274 14.32 -15.02 1.07
C GLY A 274 12.86 -15.02 0.60
N GLY A 275 12.17 -13.89 0.68
CA GLY A 275 10.86 -13.73 0.08
C GLY A 275 10.99 -13.24 -1.35
N PHE A 276 10.67 -14.08 -2.33
CA PHE A 276 10.28 -13.60 -3.65
C PHE A 276 9.26 -12.47 -3.41
N ILE A 277 9.46 -11.25 -3.93
CA ILE A 277 8.56 -10.11 -3.67
C ILE A 277 7.10 -10.52 -3.91
N ALA A 278 6.86 -11.33 -4.94
CA ALA A 278 5.54 -11.91 -5.18
C ALA A 278 5.08 -12.85 -4.06
N GLY A 279 5.96 -13.69 -3.51
CA GLY A 279 5.66 -14.52 -2.34
C GLY A 279 5.23 -13.71 -1.12
N LEU A 280 5.92 -12.61 -0.80
CA LEU A 280 5.48 -11.69 0.26
C LEU A 280 4.10 -11.13 -0.06
N ILE A 281 3.91 -10.53 -1.24
CA ILE A 281 2.66 -9.86 -1.62
C ILE A 281 1.49 -10.84 -1.55
N LEU A 282 1.66 -12.03 -2.13
CA LEU A 282 0.63 -13.08 -2.14
C LEU A 282 0.31 -13.55 -0.72
N GLY A 283 1.31 -13.66 0.15
CA GLY A 283 1.15 -14.11 1.52
C GLY A 283 0.44 -13.07 2.39
N VAL A 284 0.83 -11.81 2.29
CA VAL A 284 0.16 -10.69 2.96
C VAL A 284 -1.31 -10.60 2.51
N ILE A 285 -1.58 -10.62 1.21
CA ILE A 285 -2.95 -10.56 0.68
C ILE A 285 -3.75 -11.80 1.11
N GLY A 286 -3.17 -12.99 1.00
CA GLY A 286 -3.81 -14.24 1.37
C GLY A 286 -4.15 -14.29 2.86
N GLY A 287 -3.20 -13.98 3.73
CA GLY A 287 -3.39 -13.91 5.18
C GLY A 287 -4.41 -12.84 5.58
N PHE A 288 -4.38 -11.66 4.93
CA PHE A 288 -5.34 -10.59 5.20
C PHE A 288 -6.78 -11.01 4.85
N LEU A 289 -6.99 -11.63 3.68
CA LEU A 289 -8.29 -12.15 3.29
C LEU A 289 -8.82 -13.22 4.27
N ILE A 290 -7.93 -14.05 4.83
CA ILE A 290 -8.28 -15.04 5.87
C ILE A 290 -8.75 -14.34 7.14
N VAL A 291 -8.00 -13.33 7.63
CA VAL A 291 -8.34 -12.57 8.84
C VAL A 291 -9.69 -11.88 8.67
N ILE A 292 -9.90 -11.21 7.53
CA ILE A 292 -11.15 -10.52 7.21
C ILE A 292 -12.32 -11.50 7.21
N LYS A 293 -12.20 -12.67 6.57
CA LYS A 293 -13.31 -13.62 6.44
C LYS A 293 -13.91 -14.00 7.80
N LYS A 294 -13.09 -14.03 8.86
CA LYS A 294 -13.57 -14.26 10.23
C LYS A 294 -14.01 -12.97 10.94
N ALA A 295 -13.37 -11.84 10.66
CA ALA A 295 -13.77 -10.53 11.19
C ALA A 295 -15.04 -9.95 10.53
N GLN A 296 -15.56 -10.59 9.48
CA GLN A 296 -16.81 -10.22 8.79
C GLN A 296 -18.02 -10.34 9.72
N THR A 297 -18.25 -9.32 10.54
CA THR A 297 -19.54 -9.01 11.15
C THR A 297 -20.47 -8.27 10.17
N PHE A 298 -19.93 -7.74 9.05
CA PHE A 298 -20.65 -6.94 8.06
C PHE A 298 -20.81 -7.66 6.72
N LYS A 299 -21.93 -7.39 6.01
CA LYS A 299 -22.36 -8.01 4.72
C LYS A 299 -21.42 -7.78 3.51
N ALA A 300 -20.23 -7.22 3.68
CA ALA A 300 -19.34 -6.89 2.58
C ALA A 300 -18.65 -8.13 1.97
N SER A 301 -18.54 -8.17 0.65
CA SER A 301 -17.90 -9.29 -0.06
C SER A 301 -16.37 -9.22 0.07
N SER A 302 -15.66 -10.35 0.03
CA SER A 302 -14.17 -10.35 0.05
C SER A 302 -13.55 -9.51 -1.07
N MET A 303 -14.24 -9.36 -2.21
CA MET A 303 -13.80 -8.52 -3.32
C MET A 303 -13.87 -7.03 -2.99
N GLU A 304 -14.84 -6.61 -2.18
CA GLU A 304 -14.97 -5.23 -1.72
C GLU A 304 -13.81 -4.86 -0.79
N TYR A 305 -13.48 -5.73 0.17
CA TYR A 305 -12.29 -5.56 1.02
C TYR A 305 -11.01 -5.50 0.21
N LEU A 306 -10.81 -6.44 -0.73
CA LEU A 306 -9.63 -6.43 -1.60
C LEU A 306 -9.52 -5.13 -2.39
N THR A 307 -10.65 -4.63 -2.90
CA THR A 307 -10.67 -3.39 -3.69
C THR A 307 -10.29 -2.18 -2.87
N TYR A 308 -10.87 -2.00 -1.68
CA TYR A 308 -10.50 -0.87 -0.82
C TYR A 308 -9.07 -0.99 -0.30
N PHE A 309 -8.57 -2.20 -0.08
CA PHE A 309 -7.16 -2.44 0.23
C PHE A 309 -6.25 -1.99 -0.91
N LEU A 310 -6.54 -2.41 -2.14
CA LEU A 310 -5.74 -2.01 -3.30
C LEU A 310 -5.80 -0.49 -3.53
N LEU A 311 -6.97 0.13 -3.39
CA LEU A 311 -7.12 1.59 -3.48
C LEU A 311 -6.29 2.32 -2.43
N ALA A 312 -6.38 1.90 -1.17
CA ALA A 312 -5.62 2.51 -0.08
C ALA A 312 -4.11 2.28 -0.26
N PHE A 313 -3.70 1.09 -0.70
CA PHE A 313 -2.30 0.81 -1.01
C PHE A 313 -1.77 1.71 -2.13
N ILE A 314 -2.50 1.84 -3.25
CA ILE A 314 -2.14 2.73 -4.35
C ILE A 314 -2.05 4.19 -3.89
N GLY A 315 -3.02 4.66 -3.11
CA GLY A 315 -3.01 6.00 -2.54
C GLY A 315 -1.81 6.25 -1.64
N ASN A 316 -1.49 5.31 -0.75
CA ASN A 316 -0.34 5.38 0.14
C ASN A 316 0.99 5.39 -0.62
N GLU A 317 1.11 4.62 -1.71
CA GLU A 317 2.31 4.65 -2.55
C GLU A 317 2.42 5.94 -3.37
N ALA A 318 1.31 6.59 -3.72
CA ALA A 318 1.33 7.91 -4.36
C ALA A 318 1.82 9.02 -3.42
N ASP A 319 1.37 8.99 -2.16
CA ASP A 319 1.95 9.80 -1.07
C ASP A 319 3.46 9.55 -0.97
N ASN A 320 3.87 8.28 -0.93
CA ASN A 320 5.27 7.89 -0.82
C ASN A 320 6.11 8.32 -2.06
N ALA A 321 5.52 8.29 -3.26
CA ALA A 321 6.15 8.76 -4.49
C ALA A 321 6.50 10.25 -4.40
N TRP A 322 5.56 11.08 -3.92
CA TRP A 322 5.83 12.49 -3.67
C TRP A 322 6.91 12.67 -2.62
N GLY A 323 6.80 11.98 -1.48
CA GLY A 323 7.78 12.04 -0.39
C GLY A 323 9.20 11.76 -0.87
N ASN A 324 9.39 10.67 -1.62
CA ASN A 324 10.70 10.33 -2.18
C ASN A 324 11.18 11.37 -3.19
N THR A 325 10.30 11.88 -4.04
CA THR A 325 10.64 12.88 -5.06
C THR A 325 11.06 14.20 -4.43
N ILE A 326 10.28 14.74 -3.49
CA ILE A 326 10.59 16.04 -2.87
C ILE A 326 11.85 15.93 -1.99
N PHE A 327 12.05 14.80 -1.31
CA PHE A 327 13.25 14.56 -0.51
C PHE A 327 14.51 14.43 -1.36
N ALA A 328 14.39 14.01 -2.63
CA ALA A 328 15.52 13.91 -3.56
C ALA A 328 15.95 15.26 -4.18
N VAL A 329 15.27 16.37 -3.86
CA VAL A 329 15.64 17.70 -4.34
C VAL A 329 16.80 18.25 -3.49
N PRO A 330 17.90 18.76 -4.09
CA PRO A 330 19.06 19.31 -3.35
C PRO A 330 18.72 20.32 -2.27
N ALA A 331 17.90 21.33 -2.60
CA ALA A 331 17.46 22.32 -1.62
C ALA A 331 16.75 21.70 -0.40
N VAL A 332 16.10 20.54 -0.56
CA VAL A 332 15.44 19.86 0.55
C VAL A 332 16.49 19.11 1.38
N TYR A 333 17.24 18.18 0.81
CA TYR A 333 18.11 17.34 1.62
C TYR A 333 19.39 18.06 2.11
N GLU A 334 19.93 19.03 1.35
CA GLU A 334 21.15 19.77 1.70
C GLU A 334 20.85 20.97 2.61
N GLU A 335 19.82 21.77 2.30
CA GLU A 335 19.56 23.01 3.04
C GLU A 335 18.63 22.77 4.23
N ILE A 336 17.50 22.08 4.02
CA ILE A 336 16.49 21.85 5.08
C ILE A 336 16.96 20.76 6.05
N PHE A 337 17.50 19.66 5.53
CA PHE A 337 17.89 18.51 6.35
C PHE A 337 19.40 18.40 6.61
N GLN A 338 20.24 19.20 5.96
CA GLN A 338 21.70 19.24 6.18
C GLN A 338 22.38 17.86 5.99
N MET A 339 21.91 17.08 5.02
CA MET A 339 22.48 15.78 4.70
C MET A 339 23.27 15.82 3.39
N PRO A 340 24.40 15.13 3.30
CA PRO A 340 25.10 14.94 2.04
C PRO A 340 24.36 13.94 1.16
N LEU A 341 24.52 14.08 -0.16
CA LEU A 341 23.91 13.20 -1.18
C LEU A 341 24.17 11.71 -0.93
N GLU A 342 25.37 11.34 -0.49
CA GLU A 342 25.71 9.93 -0.20
C GLU A 342 24.87 9.34 0.93
N PHE A 343 24.56 10.13 1.95
CA PHE A 343 23.68 9.70 3.03
C PHE A 343 22.24 9.52 2.52
N VAL A 344 21.78 10.40 1.63
CA VAL A 344 20.46 10.30 1.01
C VAL A 344 20.33 9.05 0.16
N ARG A 345 21.36 8.73 -0.65
CA ARG A 345 21.40 7.48 -1.42
C ARG A 345 21.34 6.26 -0.51
N LEU A 346 22.10 6.25 0.59
CA LEU A 346 22.03 5.18 1.58
C LEU A 346 20.64 5.06 2.21
N ALA A 347 20.00 6.19 2.55
CA ALA A 347 18.65 6.20 3.09
C ALA A 347 17.64 5.57 2.10
N PHE A 348 17.77 5.86 0.81
CA PHE A 348 16.95 5.25 -0.24
C PHE A 348 17.22 3.76 -0.48
N LEU A 349 18.36 3.22 -0.06
CA LEU A 349 18.62 1.78 -0.12
C LEU A 349 17.95 1.00 1.01
N ILE A 350 17.72 1.64 2.17
CA ILE A 350 17.25 0.96 3.38
C ILE A 350 15.77 1.21 3.64
N SER A 351 15.36 2.49 3.56
CA SER A 351 14.03 2.93 3.99
C SER A 351 12.85 2.35 3.20
N PRO A 352 12.94 2.06 1.88
CA PRO A 352 11.78 1.58 1.12
C PRO A 352 11.21 0.25 1.62
N TYR A 353 12.04 -0.64 2.17
CA TYR A 353 11.57 -1.91 2.72
C TYR A 353 10.68 -1.72 3.95
N ALA A 354 11.10 -0.84 4.87
CA ALA A 354 10.30 -0.52 6.04
C ALA A 354 9.03 0.25 5.65
N TYR A 355 9.15 1.19 4.72
CA TYR A 355 8.02 1.99 4.27
C TYR A 355 6.98 1.14 3.55
N PHE A 356 7.40 0.19 2.72
CA PHE A 356 6.49 -0.74 2.08
C PHE A 356 5.66 -1.54 3.09
N ILE A 357 6.28 -2.04 4.16
CA ILE A 357 5.56 -2.74 5.25
C ILE A 357 4.57 -1.79 5.94
N ILE A 358 4.99 -0.57 6.25
CA ILE A 358 4.11 0.45 6.87
C ILE A 358 2.93 0.76 5.94
N ARG A 359 3.15 0.89 4.63
CA ARG A 359 2.09 1.19 3.64
C ARG A 359 1.09 0.05 3.50
N ILE A 360 1.54 -1.21 3.59
CA ILE A 360 0.67 -2.38 3.70
C ILE A 360 -0.22 -2.30 4.94
N ILE A 361 0.37 -2.02 6.11
CA ILE A 361 -0.37 -1.91 7.38
C ILE A 361 -1.40 -0.78 7.30
N GLN A 362 -0.99 0.39 6.78
CA GLN A 362 -1.89 1.53 6.56
C GLN A 362 -3.05 1.16 5.61
N ALA A 363 -2.79 0.43 4.53
CA ALA A 363 -3.83 -0.02 3.61
C ALA A 363 -4.82 -0.99 4.27
N ILE A 364 -4.32 -1.90 5.14
CA ILE A 364 -5.16 -2.79 5.95
C ILE A 364 -6.06 -1.97 6.88
N ILE A 365 -5.49 -1.04 7.65
CA ILE A 365 -6.24 -0.17 8.59
C ILE A 365 -7.30 0.62 7.83
N ALA A 366 -6.90 1.27 6.73
CA ALA A 366 -7.81 2.05 5.90
C ALA A 366 -8.98 1.22 5.37
N THR A 367 -8.72 -0.03 4.97
CA THR A 367 -9.76 -0.97 4.51
C THR A 367 -10.75 -1.32 5.63
N LEU A 368 -10.23 -1.64 6.82
CA LEU A 368 -11.05 -2.01 7.97
C LEU A 368 -11.95 -0.86 8.43
N ILE A 369 -11.53 0.39 8.22
CA ILE A 369 -12.34 1.58 8.50
C ILE A 369 -13.30 1.88 7.34
N ALA A 370 -12.82 1.81 6.10
CA ALA A 370 -13.58 2.19 4.91
C ALA A 370 -14.81 1.32 4.71
N VAL A 371 -14.69 -0.01 4.83
CA VAL A 371 -15.82 -0.93 4.60
C VAL A 371 -17.05 -0.61 5.47
N PRO A 372 -16.97 -0.58 6.81
CA PRO A 372 -18.14 -0.28 7.64
C PRO A 372 -18.64 1.14 7.41
N LEU A 373 -17.73 2.11 7.22
CA LEU A 373 -18.11 3.49 6.97
C LEU A 373 -18.92 3.65 5.67
N ILE A 374 -18.44 3.08 4.57
CA ILE A 374 -19.13 3.12 3.27
C ILE A 374 -20.48 2.42 3.35
N ASN A 375 -20.57 1.27 4.03
CA ASN A 375 -21.83 0.55 4.21
C ASN A 375 -22.87 1.38 4.98
N ASN A 376 -22.43 2.08 6.03
CA ASN A 376 -23.28 2.97 6.81
C ASN A 376 -23.71 4.18 5.99
N LEU A 377 -22.79 4.80 5.24
CA LEU A 377 -23.08 5.93 4.35
C LEU A 377 -24.06 5.52 3.23
N ARG A 378 -23.87 4.35 2.63
CA ARG A 378 -24.77 3.78 1.61
C ARG A 378 -26.17 3.55 2.19
N SER A 379 -26.26 3.01 3.40
CA SER A 379 -27.54 2.80 4.11
C SER A 379 -28.25 4.12 4.43
N ALA A 380 -27.48 5.17 4.73
CA ALA A 380 -27.97 6.53 4.92
C ALA A 380 -28.31 7.28 3.62
N ARG A 381 -28.26 6.61 2.45
CA ARG A 381 -28.46 7.21 1.11
C ARG A 381 -27.54 8.40 0.84
N PHE A 382 -26.32 8.34 1.38
CA PHE A 382 -25.31 9.34 1.12
C PHE A 382 -24.84 9.26 -0.33
N GLY A 383 -24.64 10.42 -0.98
CA GLY A 383 -24.14 10.49 -2.35
C GLY A 383 -22.67 10.12 -2.41
N LEU A 384 -22.38 8.83 -2.56
CA LEU A 384 -21.05 8.29 -2.85
C LEU A 384 -20.74 8.43 -4.36
N PRO A 385 -19.46 8.41 -4.76
CA PRO A 385 -19.07 8.29 -6.17
C PRO A 385 -19.88 7.22 -6.92
N SER A 386 -20.29 7.53 -8.17
CA SER A 386 -21.18 6.69 -8.98
C SER A 386 -20.72 5.23 -9.08
N MET A 387 -19.40 4.99 -9.14
CA MET A 387 -18.82 3.65 -9.19
C MET A 387 -18.88 2.86 -7.87
N LEU A 388 -19.09 3.51 -6.73
CA LEU A 388 -19.39 2.85 -5.46
C LEU A 388 -20.89 2.54 -5.29
N ILE A 389 -21.73 3.15 -6.15
CA ILE A 389 -23.19 3.01 -6.14
C ILE A 389 -23.69 2.03 -7.21
N GLY A 390 -22.88 1.73 -8.24
CA GLY A 390 -23.30 0.82 -9.32
C GLY A 390 -24.38 1.43 -10.23
N LYS A 391 -24.45 2.76 -10.30
CA LYS A 391 -25.35 3.49 -11.20
C LYS A 391 -24.51 4.28 -12.19
N ASP A 392 -24.69 3.97 -13.47
CA ASP A 392 -24.27 4.83 -14.58
C ASP A 392 -25.28 5.96 -14.77
#